data_AF-A0A3S3NK67-F1
#
_entry.id   AF-A0A3S3NK67-F1
#
_cell.length_a   1.000
_cell.length_b   1.000
_cell.length_c   1.000
_cell.angle_alpha   90.00
_cell.angle_beta   90.00
_cell.angle_gamma   90.00
#
_symmetry.space_group_name_H-M   'P 1'
#
loop_
_entity.id
_entity.type
_entity.pdbx_description
1 polymer ?
#
loop_
_entity_poly.entity_id
_entity_poly.type
_entity_poly.pdbx_seq_one_letter_code
_entity_poly.pdbx_strand_id
1 'polypeptide(L)'
;MRQRLFQKTTVSVLAGLLILAAPGIGAAESLAGNKGDTRFWPALSGNPKSDCTKAYNAYVAASGHSAYATTPYMRVTSLYIICGTHLNASSQKAAEEAALKSCKATRSRYKVTTGGACEIAASK
;
A
#
# COMPACT_ATOMS: atom_id res chain seq x y z
N MET A 1 -54.24 2.23 -28.53
CA MET A 1 -53.30 3.17 -27.85
C MET A 1 -53.19 2.84 -26.34
N ARG A 2 -52.63 1.68 -25.94
CA ARG A 2 -52.59 1.28 -24.51
C ARG A 2 -51.24 0.70 -24.04
N GLN A 3 -50.32 0.40 -24.96
CA GLN A 3 -49.02 -0.22 -24.65
C GLN A 3 -47.86 0.78 -24.44
N ARG A 4 -47.96 2.02 -24.94
CA ARG A 4 -46.89 3.03 -24.80
C ARG A 4 -46.83 3.71 -23.43
N LEU A 5 -47.86 3.56 -22.58
CA LEU A 5 -47.86 4.14 -21.23
C LEU A 5 -47.04 3.29 -20.25
N PHE A 6 -47.10 1.96 -20.37
CA PHE A 6 -46.44 1.03 -19.45
C PHE A 6 -44.91 0.99 -19.59
N GLN A 7 -44.36 1.30 -20.77
CA GLN A 7 -42.91 1.39 -20.97
C GLN A 7 -42.29 2.64 -20.32
N LYS A 8 -43.06 3.72 -20.14
CA LYS A 8 -42.54 4.96 -19.55
C LYS A 8 -42.41 4.88 -18.02
N THR A 9 -43.26 4.07 -17.37
CA THR A 9 -43.27 3.92 -15.91
C THR A 9 -42.16 3.02 -15.40
N THR A 10 -41.72 2.02 -16.18
CA THR A 10 -40.64 1.10 -15.77
C THR A 10 -39.26 1.74 -15.82
N VAL A 11 -39.01 2.66 -16.76
CA VAL A 11 -37.74 3.40 -16.85
C VAL A 11 -37.54 4.33 -15.64
N SER A 12 -38.62 4.94 -15.13
CA SER A 12 -38.56 5.90 -14.02
C SER A 12 -38.21 5.22 -12.68
N VAL A 13 -38.70 4.00 -12.45
CA VAL A 13 -38.41 3.24 -11.23
C VAL A 13 -36.97 2.71 -11.21
N LEU A 14 -36.44 2.29 -12.37
CA LEU A 14 -35.05 1.84 -12.48
C LEU A 14 -34.06 3.00 -12.22
N ALA A 15 -34.37 4.19 -12.72
CA ALA A 15 -33.56 5.38 -12.47
C ALA A 15 -33.57 5.81 -10.99
N GLY A 16 -34.71 5.71 -10.32
CA GLY A 16 -34.82 5.98 -8.88
C GLY A 16 -34.03 4.99 -8.01
N LEU A 17 -34.04 3.70 -8.36
CA LEU A 17 -33.27 2.67 -7.65
C LEU A 17 -31.75 2.82 -7.83
N LEU A 18 -31.28 3.31 -8.98
CA LEU A 18 -29.84 3.57 -9.20
C LEU A 18 -29.30 4.72 -8.34
N ILE A 19 -30.14 5.71 -7.99
CA ILE A 19 -29.77 6.83 -7.12
C ILE A 19 -29.69 6.40 -5.65
N LEU A 20 -30.54 5.47 -5.23
CA LEU A 20 -30.55 4.90 -3.87
C LEU A 20 -29.52 3.77 -3.67
N ALA A 21 -28.96 3.23 -4.75
CA ALA A 21 -27.98 2.15 -4.73
C ALA A 21 -26.54 2.62 -4.90
N ALA A 22 -26.25 3.92 -4.96
CA ALA A 22 -24.90 4.41 -4.75
C ALA A 22 -24.63 4.28 -3.23
N PRO A 23 -23.88 3.26 -2.76
CA PRO A 23 -23.36 3.35 -1.41
C PRO A 23 -22.52 4.63 -1.41
N GLY A 24 -22.60 5.42 -0.34
CA GLY A 24 -21.79 6.62 -0.22
C GLY A 24 -20.34 6.28 -0.53
N ILE A 25 -19.91 6.59 -1.77
CA ILE A 25 -18.51 6.67 -2.13
C ILE A 25 -18.07 7.97 -1.46
N GLY A 26 -17.95 7.93 -0.13
CA GLY A 26 -17.03 8.82 0.54
C GLY A 26 -15.72 8.60 -0.18
N ALA A 27 -15.23 9.64 -0.87
CA ALA A 27 -13.90 9.59 -1.45
C ALA A 27 -12.98 9.04 -0.36
N ALA A 28 -12.38 7.87 -0.60
CA ALA A 28 -11.48 7.27 0.37
C ALA A 28 -10.43 8.34 0.71
N GLU A 29 -10.36 8.74 1.97
CA GLU A 29 -9.45 9.81 2.37
C GLU A 29 -8.04 9.42 1.95
N SER A 30 -7.34 10.36 1.32
CA SER A 30 -5.98 10.12 0.87
C SER A 30 -5.09 9.83 2.07
N LEU A 31 -4.36 8.72 2.01
CA LEU A 31 -3.36 8.34 3.00
C LEU A 31 -1.98 8.98 2.72
N ALA A 32 -1.88 9.87 1.74
CA ALA A 32 -0.61 10.53 1.39
C ALA A 32 -0.08 11.36 2.56
N GLY A 33 1.21 11.26 2.85
CA GLY A 33 1.86 11.89 4.00
C GLY A 33 1.68 11.14 5.33
N ASN A 34 0.67 10.27 5.43
CA ASN A 34 0.48 9.41 6.61
C ASN A 34 1.49 8.24 6.57
N LYS A 35 2.08 7.92 7.73
CA LYS A 35 2.99 6.77 7.93
C LYS A 35 2.27 5.53 8.48
N GLY A 36 0.96 5.63 8.72
CA GLY A 36 0.13 4.56 9.27
C GLY A 36 0.69 3.92 10.55
N ASP A 37 0.45 2.62 10.69
CA ASP A 37 1.01 1.81 11.77
C ASP A 37 2.51 1.63 11.57
N THR A 38 3.30 2.25 12.43
CA THR A 38 4.77 2.15 12.43
C THR A 38 5.21 1.21 13.55
N ARG A 39 5.65 0.01 13.18
CA ARG A 39 6.15 -1.01 14.13
C ARG A 39 7.54 -0.66 14.64
N PHE A 40 8.38 -0.13 13.76
CA PHE A 40 9.69 0.41 14.11
C PHE A 40 10.17 1.41 13.05
N TRP A 41 11.10 2.28 13.44
CA TRP A 41 11.71 3.22 12.51
C TRP A 41 12.77 2.52 11.64
N PRO A 42 12.64 2.52 10.29
CA PRO A 42 13.61 1.86 9.43
C PRO A 42 14.95 2.62 9.43
N ALA A 43 16.06 1.88 9.36
CA ALA A 43 17.38 2.47 9.20
C ALA A 43 17.54 3.01 7.76
N LEU A 44 17.42 4.32 7.60
CA LEU A 44 17.55 5.03 6.33
C LEU A 44 18.89 5.76 6.28
N SER A 45 19.54 5.78 5.12
CA SER A 45 20.91 6.33 4.97
C SER A 45 21.00 7.86 5.07
N GLY A 46 19.87 8.56 5.27
CA GLY A 46 19.76 10.02 5.20
C GLY A 46 19.92 10.60 3.78
N ASN A 47 20.57 9.89 2.87
CA ASN A 47 20.69 10.28 1.47
C ASN A 47 19.38 9.99 0.72
N PRO A 48 18.68 11.01 0.20
CA PRO A 48 17.41 10.84 -0.51
C PRO A 48 17.54 10.05 -1.81
N LYS A 49 18.75 9.93 -2.36
CA LYS A 49 19.03 9.15 -3.58
C LYS A 49 19.26 7.66 -3.30
N SER A 50 19.43 7.26 -2.03
CA SER A 50 19.60 5.84 -1.71
C SER A 50 18.29 5.09 -1.95
N ASP A 51 18.37 3.88 -2.50
CA ASP A 51 17.19 3.15 -2.98
C ASP A 51 16.15 2.93 -1.87
N CYS A 52 16.60 2.57 -0.67
CA CYS A 52 15.70 2.33 0.45
C CYS A 52 15.09 3.61 1.05
N THR A 53 15.80 4.75 1.03
CA THR A 53 15.21 6.05 1.39
C THR A 53 14.20 6.51 0.34
N LYS A 54 14.52 6.34 -0.94
CA LYS A 54 13.61 6.67 -2.04
C LYS A 54 12.32 5.85 -1.97
N ALA A 55 12.44 4.54 -1.72
CA ALA A 55 11.29 3.66 -1.57
C ALA A 55 10.44 4.01 -0.34
N TYR A 56 11.07 4.37 0.79
CA TYR A 56 10.36 4.82 1.99
C TYR A 56 9.58 6.12 1.73
N ASN A 57 10.20 7.09 1.06
CA ASN A 57 9.54 8.35 0.70
C ASN A 57 8.36 8.11 -0.25
N ALA A 58 8.48 7.19 -1.21
CA ALA A 58 7.38 6.81 -2.09
C ALA A 58 6.23 6.14 -1.32
N TYR A 59 6.54 5.30 -0.34
CA TYR A 59 5.56 4.75 0.59
C TYR A 59 4.81 5.84 1.36
N VAL A 60 5.52 6.83 1.93
CA VAL A 60 4.89 7.95 2.65
C VAL A 60 4.03 8.79 1.71
N ALA A 61 4.49 9.03 0.47
CA ALA A 61 3.75 9.82 -0.51
C ALA A 61 2.52 9.12 -1.11
N ALA A 62 2.45 7.79 -1.07
CA ALA A 62 1.35 7.02 -1.66
C ALA A 62 -0.01 7.34 -0.98
N SER A 63 -1.05 7.49 -1.78
CA SER A 63 -2.39 7.91 -1.33
C SER A 63 -3.28 6.76 -0.86
N GLY A 64 -2.94 5.51 -1.18
CA GLY A 64 -3.68 4.31 -0.79
C GLY A 64 -2.89 3.38 0.13
N HIS A 65 -3.49 2.23 0.42
CA HIS A 65 -2.89 1.25 1.31
C HIS A 65 -1.52 0.82 0.82
N SER A 66 -0.51 0.95 1.66
CA SER A 66 0.88 0.78 1.26
C SER A 66 1.67 0.19 2.42
N ALA A 67 2.79 -0.46 2.14
CA ALA A 67 3.65 -0.99 3.19
C ALA A 67 5.12 -0.91 2.81
N TYR A 68 5.95 -0.79 3.84
CA TYR A 68 7.40 -0.78 3.75
C TYR A 68 7.97 -1.89 4.63
N ALA A 69 8.68 -2.81 3.99
CA ALA A 69 9.42 -3.88 4.63
C ALA A 69 10.92 -3.61 4.55
N THR A 70 11.67 -3.98 5.58
CA THR A 70 13.12 -3.93 5.57
C THR A 70 13.74 -5.02 6.42
N THR A 71 14.99 -5.38 6.15
CA THR A 71 15.80 -6.12 7.10
C THR A 71 16.24 -5.19 8.24
N PRO A 72 16.38 -5.68 9.48
CA PRO A 72 16.91 -4.89 10.58
C PRO A 72 18.38 -4.53 10.32
N TYR A 73 18.77 -3.37 10.82
CA TYR A 73 20.16 -2.92 10.82
C TYR A 73 20.83 -3.28 12.14
N MET A 74 21.82 -4.15 12.08
CA MET A 74 22.71 -4.48 13.19
C MET A 74 24.12 -4.09 12.79
N ARG A 75 24.69 -3.07 13.45
CA ARG A 75 25.99 -2.47 13.06
C ARG A 75 27.12 -3.48 12.88
N VAL A 76 27.08 -4.59 13.62
CA VAL A 76 28.15 -5.62 13.62
C VAL A 76 28.00 -6.64 12.48
N THR A 77 26.77 -6.92 12.03
CA THR A 77 26.47 -8.03 11.10
C THR A 77 25.83 -7.58 9.78
N SER A 78 25.17 -6.43 9.75
CA SER A 78 24.54 -5.87 8.56
C SER A 78 25.60 -5.23 7.65
N LEU A 79 26.01 -5.96 6.62
CA LEU A 79 26.75 -5.37 5.50
C LEU A 79 25.81 -4.59 4.57
N TYR A 80 24.55 -5.02 4.49
CA TYR A 80 23.54 -4.40 3.64
C TYR A 80 22.19 -4.32 4.35
N ILE A 81 21.41 -3.30 4.00
CA ILE A 81 19.99 -3.18 4.33
C ILE A 81 19.22 -3.47 3.06
N ILE A 82 18.28 -4.41 3.13
CA ILE A 82 17.38 -4.73 2.03
C ILE A 82 15.98 -4.23 2.40
N CYS A 83 15.35 -3.52 1.46
CA CYS A 83 13.99 -3.04 1.60
C CYS A 83 13.07 -3.62 0.51
N GLY A 84 11.77 -3.55 0.76
CA GLY A 84 10.71 -3.87 -0.19
C GLY A 84 9.49 -3.00 0.09
N THR A 85 8.76 -2.63 -0.97
CA THR A 85 7.57 -1.78 -0.85
C THR A 85 6.45 -2.26 -1.75
N HIS A 86 5.22 -2.02 -1.33
CA HIS A 86 4.05 -2.11 -2.21
C HIS A 86 3.15 -0.89 -1.96
N LEU A 87 2.67 -0.27 -3.03
CA LEU A 87 1.99 1.02 -2.99
C LEU A 87 0.56 0.86 -3.53
N ASN A 88 -0.39 1.54 -2.92
CA ASN A 88 -1.78 1.65 -3.37
C ASN A 88 -2.47 0.28 -3.61
N ALA A 89 -2.31 -0.64 -2.68
CA ALA A 89 -2.99 -1.93 -2.64
C ALA A 89 -4.49 -1.78 -2.32
N SER A 90 -5.24 -2.86 -2.51
CA SER A 90 -6.66 -2.93 -2.12
C SER A 90 -6.90 -2.96 -0.61
N SER A 91 -5.87 -3.27 0.20
CA SER A 91 -5.92 -3.26 1.67
C SER A 91 -4.52 -3.17 2.26
N GLN A 92 -4.41 -2.72 3.51
CA GLN A 92 -3.14 -2.68 4.26
C GLN A 92 -2.47 -4.06 4.31
N LYS A 93 -3.24 -5.12 4.56
CA LYS A 93 -2.74 -6.50 4.62
C LYS A 93 -2.14 -6.95 3.27
N ALA A 94 -2.81 -6.66 2.16
CA ALA A 94 -2.30 -6.97 0.83
C ALA A 94 -0.98 -6.21 0.54
N ALA A 95 -0.87 -4.96 1.01
CA ALA A 95 0.37 -4.20 0.91
C ALA A 95 1.50 -4.83 1.72
N GLU A 96 1.24 -5.26 2.96
CA GLU A 96 2.24 -5.91 3.80
C GLU A 96 2.76 -7.22 3.19
N GLU A 97 1.87 -8.09 2.73
CA GLU A 97 2.25 -9.37 2.12
C GLU A 97 3.14 -9.16 0.89
N ALA A 98 2.76 -8.21 0.02
CA ALA A 98 3.52 -7.87 -1.18
C ALA A 98 4.87 -7.22 -0.86
N ALA A 99 4.92 -6.30 0.12
CA ALA A 99 6.16 -5.65 0.55
C ALA A 99 7.15 -6.66 1.17
N LEU A 100 6.67 -7.56 2.03
CA LEU A 100 7.47 -8.65 2.59
C LEU A 100 7.98 -9.61 1.50
N LYS A 101 7.12 -9.98 0.56
CA LYS A 101 7.51 -10.83 -0.57
C LYS A 101 8.61 -10.16 -1.41
N SER A 102 8.48 -8.88 -1.70
CA SER A 102 9.49 -8.08 -2.41
C SER A 102 10.83 -8.05 -1.66
N CYS A 103 10.82 -7.73 -0.36
CA CYS A 103 12.04 -7.72 0.45
C CYS A 103 12.73 -9.10 0.47
N LYS A 104 11.96 -10.17 0.69
CA LYS A 104 12.48 -11.55 0.72
C LYS A 104 13.08 -11.96 -0.63
N ALA A 105 12.43 -11.60 -1.74
CA ALA A 105 12.94 -11.87 -3.09
C ALA A 105 14.23 -11.10 -3.38
N THR A 106 14.32 -9.84 -2.97
CA THR A 106 15.55 -9.04 -3.10
C THR A 106 16.69 -9.65 -2.28
N ARG A 107 16.40 -10.06 -1.03
CA ARG A 107 17.38 -10.73 -0.18
C ARG A 107 17.86 -12.06 -0.78
N SER A 108 16.96 -12.87 -1.34
CA SER A 108 17.34 -14.14 -1.97
C SER A 108 18.14 -13.96 -3.25
N ARG A 109 17.85 -12.90 -4.02
CA ARG A 109 18.58 -12.55 -5.24
C ARG A 109 20.02 -12.15 -4.96
N TYR A 110 20.24 -11.26 -3.99
CA TYR A 110 21.57 -10.72 -3.71
C TYR A 110 22.40 -11.56 -2.75
N LYS A 111 21.77 -12.43 -1.94
CA LYS A 111 22.45 -13.35 -1.00
C LYS A 111 23.44 -12.64 -0.05
N VAL A 112 23.14 -11.39 0.30
CA VAL A 112 23.97 -10.55 1.16
C VAL A 112 23.71 -10.83 2.64
N THR A 113 24.72 -10.60 3.48
CA THR A 113 24.57 -10.62 4.93
C THR A 113 23.77 -9.40 5.39
N THR A 114 22.66 -9.67 6.07
CA THR A 114 21.73 -8.68 6.61
C THR A 114 21.60 -8.92 8.12
N GLY A 115 21.09 -7.93 8.86
CA GLY A 115 20.99 -8.02 10.32
C GLY A 115 19.91 -8.98 10.81
N GLY A 116 19.10 -9.55 9.91
CA GLY A 116 18.01 -10.44 10.26
C GLY A 116 17.01 -10.67 9.14
N ALA A 117 15.82 -11.14 9.51
CA ALA A 117 14.76 -11.42 8.55
C ALA A 117 14.17 -10.12 7.93
N CYS A 118 13.45 -10.22 6.81
CA CYS A 118 12.64 -9.09 6.34
C CYS A 118 11.41 -8.95 7.25
N GLU A 119 11.15 -7.74 7.72
CA GLU A 119 10.06 -7.39 8.62
C GLU A 119 9.32 -6.15 8.10
N ILE A 120 8.04 -6.00 8.44
CA ILE A 120 7.28 -4.78 8.15
C ILE A 120 7.70 -3.71 9.15
N ALA A 121 8.20 -2.58 8.65
CA ALA A 121 8.51 -1.43 9.48
C ALA A 121 7.30 -0.50 9.64
N ALA A 122 6.58 -0.27 8.54
CA ALA A 122 5.38 0.57 8.55
C ALA A 122 4.38 0.16 7.47
N SER A 123 3.08 0.35 7.73
CA SER A 123 2.02 0.11 6.77
C SER A 123 0.82 1.03 7.01
N LYS A 124 0.10 1.35 5.94
CA LYS A 124 -1.12 2.17 5.96
C LYS A 124 -2.13 1.60 4.98
#